data_AF-A0A6L5K1M5-F1
#
_entry.id   AF-A0A6L5K1M5-F1
#
_cell.length_a   1.000
_cell.length_b   1.000
_cell.length_c   1.000
_cell.angle_alpha   90.00
_cell.angle_beta   90.00
_cell.angle_gamma   90.00
#
_symmetry.space_group_name_H-M   'P 1'
#
loop_
_entity.id
_entity.type
_entity.pdbx_description
1 polymer ?
#
loop_
_entity_poly.entity_id
_entity_poly.type
_entity_poly.pdbx_seq_one_letter_code
_entity_poly.pdbx_strand_id
1 'polypeptide(L)'
;MFFAADADYRSKIGVSPTRSKPVIGSYDAINRVLTVVQFTLPTGVIDYVNSMWEIQEEPYGGDAVNSYNDGPPEPGAAQLGKFYELETSSPALALQPGQVGKHIHRTYHFQGSESELDSIARKTLGVGIEEIKSALKK
;
A
#
# COMPACT_ATOMS: atom_id res chain seq x y z
N MET A 1 -2.39 4.01 -10.26
CA MET A 1 -2.00 5.12 -9.36
C MET A 1 -0.59 4.84 -8.92
N PHE A 2 0.26 5.86 -8.84
CA PHE A 2 1.64 5.76 -8.37
C PHE A 2 1.84 6.75 -7.22
N PHE A 3 2.68 6.41 -6.26
CA PHE A 3 2.97 7.20 -5.07
C PHE A 3 4.48 7.14 -4.80
N ALA A 4 5.11 8.31 -4.60
CA ALA A 4 6.54 8.38 -4.29
C ALA A 4 6.73 8.05 -2.80
N ALA A 5 7.55 7.04 -2.55
CA ALA A 5 7.88 6.57 -1.21
C ALA A 5 9.41 6.59 -1.00
N ASP A 6 10.02 7.75 -1.29
CA ASP A 6 11.46 8.01 -1.31
C ASP A 6 12.04 8.47 0.03
N ALA A 7 11.21 8.55 1.07
CA ALA A 7 11.51 9.13 2.38
C ALA A 7 11.99 10.60 2.33
N ASP A 8 11.67 11.37 1.28
CA ASP A 8 11.98 12.80 1.23
C ASP A 8 10.80 13.68 1.69
N TYR A 9 9.58 13.13 1.73
CA TYR A 9 8.38 13.85 2.15
C TYR A 9 7.46 13.01 3.05
N ARG A 10 7.23 13.48 4.28
CA ARG A 10 6.36 12.78 5.24
C ARG A 10 4.91 12.83 4.77
N SER A 11 4.37 11.68 4.41
CA SER A 11 3.01 11.60 3.86
C SER A 11 2.41 10.22 4.04
N LYS A 12 1.08 10.16 3.95
CA LYS A 12 0.32 8.92 3.90
C LYS A 12 -0.77 9.06 2.85
N ILE A 13 -0.93 8.04 2.02
CA ILE A 13 -2.06 7.94 1.09
C ILE A 13 -2.95 6.76 1.48
N GLY A 14 -4.25 6.94 1.30
CA GLY A 14 -5.27 5.94 1.53
C GLY A 14 -6.06 5.62 0.27
N VAL A 15 -6.42 4.36 0.08
CA VAL A 15 -7.29 3.90 -1.00
C VAL A 15 -8.45 3.10 -0.44
N SER A 16 -9.66 3.64 -0.64
CA SER A 16 -10.92 2.99 -0.32
C SER A 16 -11.01 1.57 -0.91
N PRO A 17 -11.78 0.66 -0.28
CA PRO A 17 -12.01 -0.69 -0.80
C PRO A 17 -12.56 -0.69 -2.23
N THR A 18 -13.44 0.26 -2.57
CA THR A 18 -14.08 0.38 -3.90
C THR A 18 -13.11 0.73 -5.03
N ARG A 19 -11.95 1.30 -4.72
CA ARG A 19 -10.91 1.68 -5.68
C ARG A 19 -9.66 0.81 -5.60
N SER A 20 -9.66 -0.16 -4.68
CA SER A 20 -8.54 -1.05 -4.44
C SER A 20 -8.62 -2.30 -5.32
N LYS A 21 -7.44 -2.86 -5.62
CA LYS A 21 -7.30 -4.23 -6.14
C LYS A 21 -6.69 -5.09 -5.03
N PRO A 22 -6.86 -6.42 -5.03
CA PRO A 22 -6.29 -7.32 -4.02
C PRO A 22 -4.75 -7.47 -4.11
N VAL A 23 -4.08 -6.52 -4.76
CA VAL A 23 -2.64 -6.50 -4.99
C VAL A 23 -2.15 -5.05 -5.04
N ILE A 24 -1.04 -4.80 -4.37
CA ILE A 24 -0.26 -3.55 -4.42
C ILE A 24 1.22 -3.89 -4.53
N GLY A 25 2.05 -2.93 -4.87
CA GLY A 25 3.48 -3.16 -4.94
C GLY A 25 4.30 -1.88 -4.89
N SER A 26 5.59 -2.06 -4.68
CA SER A 26 6.61 -1.02 -4.74
C SER A 26 7.80 -1.52 -5.53
N TYR A 27 8.52 -0.61 -6.17
CA TYR A 27 9.75 -0.92 -6.88
C TYR A 27 10.87 -0.01 -6.41
N ASP A 28 11.91 -0.61 -5.84
CA ASP A 28 13.16 0.05 -5.51
C ASP A 28 14.13 -0.12 -6.69
N ALA A 29 14.28 0.95 -7.47
CA ALA A 29 15.15 0.96 -8.65
C ALA A 29 16.65 0.92 -8.30
N ILE A 30 17.05 1.36 -7.10
CA ILE A 30 18.44 1.37 -6.67
C ILE A 30 18.88 -0.07 -6.40
N ASN A 31 18.08 -0.81 -5.62
CA ASN A 31 18.40 -2.18 -5.22
C ASN A 31 17.83 -3.24 -6.16
N ARG A 32 17.05 -2.83 -7.18
CA ARG A 32 16.31 -3.67 -8.12
C ARG A 32 15.44 -4.70 -7.39
N VAL A 33 14.61 -4.19 -6.49
CA VAL A 33 13.68 -5.01 -5.70
C VAL A 33 12.26 -4.63 -6.06
N LEU A 34 11.50 -5.59 -6.57
CA LEU A 34 10.05 -5.50 -6.72
C LEU A 34 9.40 -6.16 -5.51
N THR A 35 8.67 -5.37 -4.74
CA THR A 35 7.81 -5.89 -3.67
C THR A 35 6.40 -6.01 -4.20
N VAL A 36 5.79 -7.18 -4.02
CA VAL A 36 4.38 -7.42 -4.30
C VAL A 36 3.69 -7.83 -3.01
N VAL A 37 2.62 -7.11 -2.67
CA VAL A 37 1.72 -7.45 -1.58
C VAL A 37 0.41 -7.93 -2.17
N GLN A 38 -0.01 -9.12 -1.76
CA GLN A 38 -1.36 -9.64 -2.04
C GLN A 38 -2.16 -9.69 -0.76
N PHE A 39 -3.43 -9.30 -0.82
CA PHE A 39 -4.25 -9.28 0.37
C PHE A 39 -5.70 -9.70 0.13
N THR A 40 -6.41 -10.00 1.22
CA THR A 40 -7.84 -10.29 1.19
C THR A 40 -8.63 -9.01 0.95
N LEU A 41 -9.29 -8.92 -0.21
CA LEU A 41 -10.23 -7.84 -0.54
C LEU A 41 -11.57 -8.47 -0.97
N PRO A 42 -12.55 -8.61 -0.06
CA PRO A 42 -13.84 -9.21 -0.39
C PRO A 42 -14.65 -8.34 -1.36
N THR A 43 -15.28 -8.95 -2.35
CA THR A 43 -16.15 -8.23 -3.29
C THR A 43 -17.40 -7.70 -2.60
N GLY A 44 -17.73 -6.43 -2.83
CA GLY A 44 -18.97 -5.81 -2.33
C GLY A 44 -18.95 -5.40 -0.85
N VAL A 45 -17.83 -5.60 -0.14
CA VAL A 45 -17.67 -5.15 1.24
C VAL A 45 -16.97 -3.80 1.25
N ILE A 46 -17.61 -2.79 1.85
CA ILE A 46 -17.12 -1.40 1.84
C ILE A 46 -16.83 -0.84 3.23
N ASP A 47 -17.30 -1.50 4.29
CA ASP A 47 -17.08 -1.04 5.67
C ASP A 47 -15.66 -1.36 6.13
N TYR A 48 -14.87 -0.32 6.35
CA TYR A 48 -13.47 -0.38 6.79
C TYR A 48 -13.25 0.68 7.86
N VAL A 49 -12.54 0.34 8.93
CA VAL A 49 -12.31 1.29 10.03
C VAL A 49 -11.57 2.51 9.49
N ASN A 50 -12.14 3.70 9.72
CA ASN A 50 -11.43 4.95 9.45
C ASN A 50 -10.33 5.12 10.52
N SER A 51 -9.09 5.27 10.08
CA SER A 51 -7.91 5.31 10.97
C SER A 51 -7.45 6.73 11.33
N MET A 52 -8.24 7.75 11.01
CA MET A 52 -7.94 9.13 11.41
C MET A 52 -8.09 9.31 12.92
N TRP A 53 -7.19 10.11 13.51
CA TRP A 53 -7.21 10.37 14.95
C TRP A 53 -8.13 11.54 15.31
N GLU A 54 -9.44 11.32 15.16
CA GLU A 54 -10.50 12.30 15.39
C GLU A 54 -11.82 11.61 15.74
N ILE A 55 -12.84 12.39 16.12
CA ILE A 55 -14.21 11.90 16.20
C ILE A 55 -14.79 11.92 14.79
N GLN A 56 -15.01 10.73 14.22
CA GLN A 56 -15.35 10.55 12.80
C GLN A 56 -16.85 10.57 12.57
N GLU A 57 -17.30 11.28 11.54
CA GLU A 57 -18.69 11.22 11.05
C GLU A 57 -18.97 9.85 10.40
N GLU A 58 -18.01 9.32 9.63
CA GLU A 58 -18.09 8.02 8.96
C GLU A 58 -17.01 7.06 9.50
N PRO A 59 -17.23 6.41 10.65
CA PRO A 59 -16.23 5.57 11.31
C PRO A 59 -15.87 4.30 10.53
N TYR A 60 -16.72 3.91 9.57
CA TYR A 60 -16.51 2.75 8.70
C TYR A 60 -16.25 3.13 7.23
N GLY A 61 -16.02 4.41 6.94
CA GLY A 61 -15.66 4.93 5.61
C GLY A 61 -14.16 4.90 5.31
N GLY A 62 -13.40 4.00 5.95
CA GLY A 62 -11.95 3.94 5.90
C GLY A 62 -11.36 3.30 4.64
N ASP A 63 -10.03 3.20 4.64
CA ASP A 63 -9.25 2.66 3.54
C ASP A 63 -8.98 1.16 3.69
N ALA A 64 -8.92 0.46 2.56
CA ALA A 64 -8.48 -0.94 2.51
C ALA A 64 -6.96 -1.05 2.37
N VAL A 65 -6.33 -0.04 1.77
CA VAL A 65 -4.89 0.05 1.56
C VAL A 65 -4.42 1.42 2.01
N ASN A 66 -3.27 1.45 2.69
CA ASN A 66 -2.54 2.68 2.91
C ASN A 66 -1.06 2.50 2.55
N SER A 67 -0.40 3.62 2.25
CA SER A 67 1.05 3.66 2.17
C SER A 67 1.56 4.90 2.87
N TYR A 68 2.51 4.69 3.77
CA TYR A 68 3.19 5.74 4.53
C TYR A 68 4.60 5.96 3.98
N ASN A 69 5.04 7.22 3.92
CA ASN A 69 6.41 7.62 3.57
C ASN A 69 7.03 8.40 4.73
N ASP A 70 8.13 7.93 5.31
CA ASP A 70 8.83 8.58 6.44
C ASP A 70 9.82 9.65 5.96
N GLY A 71 9.29 10.78 5.49
CA GLY A 71 10.08 11.99 5.29
C GLY A 71 10.34 12.78 6.59
N PRO A 72 11.16 13.85 6.54
CA PRO A 72 11.39 14.68 7.72
C PRO A 72 10.08 15.32 8.16
N PRO A 73 9.77 15.35 9.47
CA PRO A 73 8.52 15.96 9.94
C PRO A 73 8.48 17.47 9.69
N GLU A 74 9.65 18.12 9.80
CA GLU A 74 9.89 19.53 9.51
C GLU A 74 11.32 19.70 8.96
N PRO A 75 11.64 20.81 8.27
CA PRO A 75 12.98 21.07 7.77
C PRO A 75 14.05 20.95 8.87
N GLY A 76 15.01 20.04 8.69
CA GLY A 76 16.12 19.82 9.62
C GLY A 76 15.81 18.90 10.82
N ALA A 77 14.56 18.46 10.98
CA ALA A 77 14.20 17.49 12.01
C ALA A 77 14.62 16.07 11.61
N ALA A 78 15.01 15.25 12.60
CA ALA A 78 15.37 13.87 12.37
C ALA A 78 14.15 13.03 11.94
N GLN A 79 14.37 12.18 10.94
CA GLN A 79 13.43 11.14 10.53
C GLN A 79 13.49 9.95 11.48
N LEU A 80 12.48 9.08 11.43
CA LEU A 80 12.47 7.85 12.23
C LEU A 80 13.47 6.83 11.69
N GLY A 81 13.51 6.65 10.37
CA GLY A 81 14.40 5.65 9.78
C GLY A 81 14.55 5.63 8.26
N LYS A 82 13.90 6.54 7.52
CA LYS A 82 13.86 6.54 6.04
C LYS A 82 13.27 5.24 5.48
N PHE A 83 12.01 5.00 5.80
CA PHE A 83 11.28 3.84 5.32
C PHE A 83 9.91 4.24 4.78
N TYR A 84 9.25 3.27 4.15
CA TYR A 84 7.86 3.37 3.77
C TYR A 84 7.13 2.11 4.18
N GLU A 85 5.81 2.20 4.23
CA GLU A 85 4.93 1.08 4.56
C GLU A 85 3.98 0.78 3.41
N LEU A 86 3.63 -0.49 3.26
CA LEU A 86 2.53 -0.97 2.43
C LEU A 86 1.54 -1.68 3.36
N GLU A 87 0.47 -0.99 3.70
CA GLU A 87 -0.50 -1.41 4.70
C GLU A 87 -1.76 -1.93 4.02
N THR A 88 -2.35 -2.98 4.57
CA THR A 88 -3.65 -3.49 4.12
C THR A 88 -4.51 -3.79 5.32
N SER A 89 -5.76 -3.35 5.28
CA SER A 89 -6.70 -3.52 6.38
C SER A 89 -7.70 -4.64 6.08
N SER A 90 -8.22 -5.26 7.13
CA SER A 90 -9.41 -6.10 7.01
C SER A 90 -10.67 -5.23 7.00
N PRO A 91 -11.80 -5.73 6.47
CA PRO A 91 -13.09 -5.07 6.68
C PRO A 91 -13.44 -4.93 8.17
N ALA A 92 -14.27 -3.95 8.49
CA ALA A 92 -14.91 -3.78 9.79
C ALA A 92 -16.05 -4.81 9.96
N LEU A 93 -15.71 -6.06 10.25
CA LEU A 93 -16.67 -7.16 10.35
C LEU A 93 -17.46 -7.10 11.67
N ALA A 94 -18.80 -7.04 11.57
CA ALA A 94 -19.73 -7.14 12.70
C ALA A 94 -19.92 -8.61 13.17
N LEU A 95 -18.83 -9.26 13.57
CA LEU A 95 -18.82 -10.67 13.96
C LEU A 95 -19.69 -10.94 15.18
N GLN A 96 -20.53 -11.96 15.09
CA GLN A 96 -21.31 -12.50 16.21
C GLN A 96 -20.46 -13.47 17.05
N PRO A 97 -20.86 -13.80 18.29
CA PRO A 97 -20.17 -14.81 19.09
C PRO A 97 -19.94 -16.12 18.33
N GLY A 98 -18.68 -16.57 18.30
CA GLY A 98 -18.25 -17.78 17.59
C GLY A 98 -17.97 -17.60 16.08
N GLN A 99 -18.24 -16.43 15.50
CA GLN A 99 -17.84 -16.15 14.11
C GLN A 99 -16.37 -15.76 14.00
N VAL A 100 -15.78 -16.05 12.84
CA VAL A 100 -14.37 -15.79 12.54
C VAL A 100 -14.25 -15.02 11.24
N GLY A 101 -13.53 -13.90 11.28
CA GLY A 101 -13.03 -13.20 10.10
C GLY A 101 -11.59 -13.59 9.81
N LYS A 102 -11.19 -13.60 8.53
CA LYS A 102 -9.81 -13.84 8.13
C LYS A 102 -9.37 -12.81 7.11
N HIS A 103 -8.31 -12.10 7.45
CA HIS A 103 -7.56 -11.26 6.53
C HIS A 103 -6.18 -11.87 6.32
N ILE A 104 -5.75 -12.00 5.08
CA ILE A 104 -4.43 -12.51 4.75
C ILE A 104 -3.69 -11.43 4.00
N HIS A 105 -2.50 -11.08 4.50
CA HIS A 105 -1.53 -10.24 3.81
C HIS A 105 -0.30 -11.10 3.50
N ARG A 106 0.16 -11.09 2.25
CA ARG A 106 1.36 -11.82 1.82
C ARG A 106 2.29 -10.87 1.10
N THR A 107 3.51 -10.77 1.59
CA THR A 107 4.57 -9.94 1.00
C THR A 107 5.58 -10.84 0.32
N TYR A 108 5.90 -10.49 -0.93
CA TYR A 108 6.91 -11.15 -1.72
C TYR A 108 7.93 -10.10 -2.17
N HIS A 109 9.21 -10.39 -1.97
CA HIS A 109 10.30 -9.57 -2.47
C HIS A 109 11.03 -10.33 -3.57
N PHE A 110 11.08 -9.74 -4.76
CA PHE A 110 11.82 -10.26 -5.90
C PHE A 110 12.99 -9.33 -6.19
N GLN A 111 14.20 -9.88 -6.25
CA GLN A 111 15.40 -9.14 -6.61
C GLN A 111 16.04 -9.80 -7.84
N GLY A 112 16.40 -8.99 -8.84
CA GLY A 112 16.92 -9.53 -10.10
C GLY A 112 17.14 -8.45 -11.17
N SER A 113 17.22 -8.88 -12.42
CA SER A 113 17.32 -7.95 -13.55
C SER A 113 15.98 -7.24 -13.81
N GLU A 114 16.01 -6.01 -14.33
CA GLU A 114 14.78 -5.25 -14.61
C GLU A 114 13.85 -6.00 -15.59
N SER A 115 14.39 -6.78 -16.54
CA SER A 115 13.58 -7.56 -17.47
C SER A 115 12.82 -8.71 -16.81
N GLU A 116 13.44 -9.39 -15.83
CA GLU A 116 12.77 -10.43 -15.04
C GLU A 116 11.69 -9.82 -14.14
N LEU A 117 12.01 -8.71 -13.47
CA LEU A 117 11.07 -7.99 -12.61
C LEU A 117 9.91 -7.39 -13.41
N ASP A 118 10.14 -6.92 -14.63
CA ASP A 118 9.09 -6.40 -15.53
C ASP A 118 8.06 -7.45 -15.90
N SER A 119 8.49 -8.69 -16.18
CA SER A 119 7.57 -9.81 -16.38
C SER A 119 6.69 -10.08 -15.16
N ILE A 120 7.24 -9.98 -13.94
CA ILE A 120 6.46 -10.13 -12.71
C ILE A 120 5.49 -8.95 -12.54
N ALA A 121 5.99 -7.72 -12.62
CA ALA A 121 5.21 -6.50 -12.44
C ALA A 121 4.00 -6.43 -13.40
N ARG A 122 4.19 -6.76 -14.69
CA ARG A 122 3.08 -6.79 -15.65
C ARG A 122 2.02 -7.82 -15.29
N LYS A 123 2.43 -9.00 -14.83
CA LYS A 123 1.49 -10.08 -14.49
C LYS A 123 0.75 -9.84 -13.18
N THR A 124 1.38 -9.17 -12.21
CA THR A 124 0.81 -8.98 -10.86
C THR A 124 0.19 -7.60 -10.66
N LEU A 125 0.85 -6.53 -11.11
CA LEU A 125 0.44 -5.14 -10.93
C LEU A 125 -0.26 -4.56 -12.17
N GLY A 126 -0.08 -5.19 -13.33
CA GLY A 126 -0.65 -4.73 -14.60
C GLY A 126 0.13 -3.60 -15.27
N VAL A 127 1.30 -3.22 -14.73
CA VAL A 127 2.17 -2.14 -15.23
C VAL A 127 3.62 -2.63 -15.31
N GLY A 128 4.41 -2.05 -16.21
CA GLY A 128 5.83 -2.40 -16.39
C GLY A 128 6.78 -1.59 -15.50
N ILE A 129 8.03 -2.02 -15.40
CA ILE A 129 9.09 -1.34 -14.63
C ILE A 129 9.35 0.07 -15.17
N GLU A 130 9.44 0.22 -16.49
CA GLU A 130 9.63 1.54 -17.12
C GLU A 130 8.44 2.48 -16.88
N GLU A 131 7.22 1.95 -16.85
CA GLU A 131 6.03 2.74 -16.50
C GLU A 131 6.11 3.21 -15.04
N ILE A 132 6.48 2.33 -14.11
CA ILE A 132 6.67 2.69 -12.69
C ILE A 132 7.74 3.78 -12.55
N LYS A 133 8.90 3.64 -13.21
CA LYS A 133 10.01 4.60 -13.14
C LYS A 133 9.66 5.97 -13.74
N SER A 134 8.81 6.01 -14.76
CA SER A 134 8.44 7.23 -15.49
C SER A 134 7.16 7.90 -14.98
N ALA A 135 6.42 7.23 -14.10
CA ALA A 135 5.10 7.67 -13.65
C ALA A 135 5.07 8.97 -12.85
N LEU A 136 6.14 9.30 -12.14
CA LEU A 136 6.23 10.47 -11.27
C LEU A 136 7.33 11.39 -11.78
N LYS A 137 7.00 12.67 -11.96
CA LYS A 137 8.01 13.69 -12.25
C LYS A 137 8.85 13.88 -10.99
N LYS A 138 10.16 13.70 -11.11
CA LYS A 138 11.12 14.14 -10.11
C LYS A 138 11.28 15.66 -10.16
#